data_AF-A0A328YTU3-F1
#
_entry.id   AF-A0A328YTU3-F1
#
_cell.length_a   1.000
_cell.length_b   1.000
_cell.length_c   1.000
_cell.angle_alpha   90.00
_cell.angle_beta   90.00
_cell.angle_gamma   90.00
#
_symmetry.space_group_name_H-M   'P 1'
#
loop_
_entity.id
_entity.type
_entity.pdbx_description
1 polymer ?
#
loop_
_entity_poly.entity_id
_entity_poly.type
_entity_poly.pdbx_seq_one_letter_code
_entity_poly.pdbx_strand_id
1 'polypeptide(L)'
;MRTVYATALEVGDESDVSISLNYVGRWIQDWYRRQRLSIDVFQSLGEGDLTVSPAEGHQLSIRHHATKEAPSEQLVDLRWAYPDQYDKSLGWVIALSLLKQGDGLLLSVELAVTGLQLVIAPTSIKLGSPRVIRDLSRLRSIRLQGHPYSLTPELVGAEHVDLLVSELTDSTRPYPIVLVSRRVQDDVPMTNSNELAERLAGVAKVYELADKWAAFRLTEEVGKTLSCFGGAVRLYWPRFHDEADPFTHPLWMPWQFKDADATDRTLGQLCNMVFDAASFRHVEPLAISRIRSAAEREAREAARKSGAKSEDELLDDLIEMEQKLKAIEATNAELLQENKTLRENAAALVAHATWKDLTPPTSQAPAVVPEPVVPTSVEEAVRQAEARSKNVRFLPSAHSSASASPYKQPERVQEALAALEEVASIWGETIGSGKAGGSLRQLFKARGFDYADDVSQTSKGKWGGEYTATYNGQEMDISPHITLGAKQPDTCLSIHWAWHKDEKVALVAHVGRHKTNTKT
;
A
#
# COMPACT_ATOMS: atom_id res chain seq x y z
N MET A 1 2.08 20.60 5.01
CA MET A 1 3.21 19.64 5.02
C MET A 1 2.63 18.24 5.16
N ARG A 2 3.07 17.26 4.37
CA ARG A 2 2.64 15.86 4.42
C ARG A 2 3.88 14.97 4.53
N THR A 3 3.92 14.11 5.54
CA THR A 3 4.93 13.06 5.67
C THR A 3 4.71 11.99 4.61
N VAL A 4 5.77 11.62 3.90
CA VAL A 4 5.73 10.71 2.76
C VAL A 4 6.67 9.51 2.92
N TYR A 5 7.59 9.56 3.86
CA TYR A 5 8.38 8.42 4.30
C TYR A 5 8.81 8.63 5.75
N ALA A 6 8.78 7.58 6.57
CA ALA A 6 9.35 7.63 7.91
C ALA A 6 9.84 6.26 8.37
N THR A 7 10.92 6.23 9.15
CA THR A 7 11.49 5.01 9.74
C THR A 7 12.30 5.33 10.98
N ALA A 8 12.51 4.33 11.83
CA ALA A 8 13.52 4.39 12.88
C ALA A 8 14.34 3.09 12.91
N LEU A 9 15.66 3.25 12.93
CA LEU A 9 16.65 2.18 12.89
C LEU A 9 17.54 2.26 14.13
N GLU A 10 17.95 1.11 14.61
CA GLU A 10 18.99 0.98 15.63
C GLU A 10 20.26 0.43 14.97
N VAL A 11 21.39 1.00 15.34
CA VAL A 11 22.72 0.53 14.94
C VAL A 11 23.44 0.11 16.21
N GLY A 12 23.88 -1.14 16.25
CA GLY A 12 24.77 -1.64 17.30
C GLY A 12 26.24 -1.50 16.88
N ASP A 13 27.17 -1.75 17.81
CA ASP A 13 28.62 -1.72 17.58
C ASP A 13 29.21 -0.32 17.30
N GLU A 14 30.26 0.04 18.05
CA GLU A 14 30.90 1.36 17.99
C GLU A 14 31.44 1.72 16.58
N SER A 15 31.89 0.72 15.81
CA SER A 15 32.42 0.93 14.46
C SER A 15 31.31 1.28 13.47
N ASP A 16 30.19 0.56 13.52
CA ASP A 16 29.01 0.82 12.68
C ASP A 16 28.34 2.16 13.05
N VAL A 17 28.34 2.53 14.34
CA VAL A 17 27.88 3.86 14.79
C VAL A 17 28.72 4.98 14.15
N SER A 18 30.05 4.86 14.18
CA SER A 18 30.95 5.85 13.59
C SER A 18 30.77 5.96 12.07
N ILE A 19 30.57 4.83 11.39
CA ILE A 19 30.27 4.78 9.95
C ILE A 19 28.92 5.45 9.67
N SER A 20 27.92 5.23 10.53
CA SER A 20 26.57 5.78 10.38
C SER A 20 26.57 7.31 10.41
N LEU A 21 27.27 7.92 11.38
CA LEU A 21 27.44 9.38 11.44
C LEU A 21 28.14 9.92 10.20
N ASN A 22 29.13 9.19 9.66
CA ASN A 22 29.79 9.56 8.42
C ASN A 22 28.84 9.52 7.22
N TYR A 23 27.99 8.50 7.11
CA TYR A 23 26.98 8.42 6.05
C TYR A 23 25.98 9.58 6.12
N VAL A 24 25.53 9.98 7.30
CA VAL A 24 24.68 11.16 7.47
C VAL A 24 25.38 12.43 6.97
N GLY A 25 26.62 12.67 7.41
CA GLY A 25 27.39 13.84 6.99
C GLY A 25 27.64 13.89 5.49
N ARG A 26 28.06 12.76 4.90
CA ARG A 26 28.27 12.64 3.44
C ARG A 26 26.97 12.85 2.68
N TRP A 27 25.85 12.30 3.16
CA TRP A 27 24.57 12.42 2.48
C TRP A 27 24.18 13.88 2.24
N ILE A 28 24.34 14.72 3.26
CA ILE A 28 24.01 16.15 3.19
C ILE A 28 25.10 16.93 2.44
N GLN A 29 26.37 16.72 2.78
CA GLN A 29 27.47 17.44 2.15
C GLN A 29 27.55 17.17 0.64
N ASP A 30 27.44 15.92 0.21
CA ASP A 30 27.48 15.57 -1.21
C ASP A 30 26.23 16.04 -1.96
N TRP A 31 25.10 16.19 -1.29
CA TRP A 31 23.91 16.80 -1.89
C TRP A 31 24.15 18.28 -2.22
N TYR A 32 24.68 19.06 -1.27
CA TYR A 32 25.01 20.47 -1.51
C TYR A 32 26.16 20.64 -2.51
N ARG A 33 27.19 19.78 -2.43
CA ARG A 33 28.32 19.79 -3.36
C ARG A 33 27.86 19.59 -4.81
N ARG A 34 26.88 18.71 -5.07
CA ARG A 34 26.28 18.52 -6.41
C ARG A 34 25.58 19.79 -6.92
N GLN A 35 25.15 20.66 -6.02
CA GLN A 35 24.57 21.97 -6.35
C GLN A 35 25.60 23.10 -6.32
N ARG A 36 26.90 22.78 -6.23
CA ARG A 36 28.02 23.73 -6.14
C ARG A 36 27.94 24.65 -4.92
N LEU A 37 27.29 24.19 -3.86
CA LEU A 37 27.25 24.85 -2.55
C LEU A 37 28.22 24.14 -1.61
N SER A 38 29.00 24.90 -0.85
CA SER A 38 29.93 24.35 0.14
C SER A 38 29.35 24.50 1.53
N ILE A 39 29.16 23.38 2.20
CA ILE A 39 28.79 23.31 3.60
C ILE A 39 29.62 22.23 4.28
N ASP A 40 30.11 22.54 5.48
CA ASP A 40 30.69 21.53 6.36
C ASP A 40 29.70 21.22 7.48
N VAL A 41 29.22 19.98 7.48
CA VAL A 41 28.27 19.48 8.47
C VAL A 41 28.92 18.49 9.44
N PHE A 42 30.14 18.02 9.16
CA PHE A 42 30.75 16.95 9.95
C PHE A 42 31.09 17.40 11.36
N GLN A 43 31.62 18.62 11.51
CA GLN A 43 31.89 19.20 12.83
C GLN A 43 30.61 19.25 13.67
N SER A 44 29.55 19.84 13.12
CA SER A 44 28.25 20.00 13.77
C SER A 44 27.42 18.72 13.91
N LEU A 45 27.84 17.58 13.35
CA LEU A 45 27.24 16.28 13.66
C LEU A 45 27.83 15.64 14.93
N GLY A 46 29.03 16.05 15.33
CA GLY A 46 29.66 15.62 16.58
C GLY A 46 29.40 16.60 17.72
N GLU A 47 29.63 17.88 17.48
CA GLU A 47 29.47 18.94 18.47
C GLU A 47 29.13 20.30 17.86
N GLY A 48 28.39 21.11 18.60
CA GLY A 48 28.11 22.50 18.25
C GLY A 48 26.92 22.66 17.30
N ASP A 49 26.00 23.53 17.68
CA ASP A 49 24.80 23.79 16.89
C ASP A 49 25.13 24.50 15.57
N LEU A 50 24.36 24.17 14.55
CA LEU A 50 24.43 24.79 13.23
C LEU A 50 23.06 25.31 12.85
N THR A 51 22.97 26.52 12.31
CA THR A 51 21.79 26.99 11.60
C THR A 51 22.24 27.86 10.44
N VAL A 52 22.02 27.38 9.23
CA VAL A 52 22.47 28.03 8.01
C VAL A 52 21.41 27.96 6.92
N SER A 53 21.45 28.93 6.01
CA SER A 53 20.63 28.97 4.80
C SER A 53 21.57 29.02 3.59
N PRO A 54 22.04 27.86 3.08
CA PRO A 54 23.10 27.83 2.07
C PRO A 54 22.72 28.46 0.72
N ALA A 55 21.42 28.55 0.43
CA ALA A 55 20.85 29.16 -0.75
C ALA A 55 19.40 29.60 -0.47
N GLU A 56 18.80 30.36 -1.39
CA GLU A 56 17.41 30.79 -1.29
C GLU A 56 16.45 29.60 -1.19
N GLY A 57 15.61 29.58 -0.14
CA GLY A 57 14.67 28.50 0.14
C GLY A 57 15.28 27.25 0.78
N HIS A 58 16.60 27.22 1.02
CA HIS A 58 17.26 26.13 1.74
C HIS A 58 17.44 26.51 3.21
N GLN A 59 17.24 25.55 4.10
CA GLN A 59 17.50 25.69 5.53
C GLN A 59 18.10 24.38 6.06
N LEU A 60 19.22 24.47 6.77
CA LEU A 60 19.77 23.36 7.53
C LEU A 60 19.98 23.81 8.97
N SER A 61 19.41 23.09 9.92
CA SER A 61 19.69 23.27 11.33
C SER A 61 20.10 21.95 11.98
N ILE A 62 21.15 21.97 12.78
CA ILE A 62 21.59 20.87 13.62
C ILE A 62 21.61 21.39 15.06
N ARG A 63 20.96 20.69 15.98
CA ARG A 63 20.90 21.03 17.40
C ARG A 63 21.31 19.85 18.25
N HIS A 64 22.06 20.13 19.30
CA HIS A 64 22.48 19.12 20.28
C HIS A 64 21.63 19.24 21.53
N HIS A 65 21.18 18.10 22.01
CA HIS A 65 20.42 17.96 23.22
C HIS A 65 21.16 17.00 24.15
N ALA A 66 21.51 17.50 25.32
CA ALA A 66 22.08 16.73 26.41
C ALA A 66 21.33 17.09 27.70
N THR A 67 21.26 16.14 28.63
CA THR A 67 20.57 16.30 29.91
C THR A 67 21.48 15.84 31.04
N LYS A 68 21.36 16.47 32.20
CA LYS A 68 22.04 16.04 33.43
C LYS A 68 21.52 14.69 33.93
N GLU A 69 20.29 14.32 33.59
CA GLU A 69 19.68 13.03 33.97
C GLU A 69 20.35 11.85 33.23
N ALA A 70 20.91 12.09 32.05
CA ALA A 70 21.58 11.08 31.22
C ALA A 70 22.84 11.66 30.52
N PRO A 71 23.94 11.90 31.27
CA PRO A 71 25.11 12.63 30.76
C PRO A 71 25.91 11.87 29.69
N SER A 72 25.72 10.56 29.58
CA SER A 72 26.35 9.71 28.56
C SER A 72 25.54 9.63 27.27
N GLU A 73 24.34 10.19 27.23
CA GLU A 73 23.48 10.20 26.06
C GLU A 73 23.54 11.55 25.35
N GLN A 74 23.63 11.51 24.02
CA GLN A 74 23.69 12.71 23.19
C GLN A 74 22.68 12.58 22.06
N LEU A 75 21.73 13.49 22.01
CA LEU A 75 20.76 13.60 20.93
C LEU A 75 21.18 14.72 19.98
N VAL A 76 21.25 14.42 18.69
CA VAL A 76 21.47 15.39 17.62
C VAL A 76 20.22 15.44 16.75
N ASP A 77 19.59 16.60 16.69
CA ASP A 77 18.43 16.87 15.84
C ASP A 77 18.82 17.68 14.63
N LEU A 78 18.57 17.11 13.47
CA LEU A 78 18.85 17.68 12.18
C LEU A 78 17.53 17.95 11.44
N ARG A 79 17.34 19.19 11.02
CA ARG A 79 16.24 19.59 10.14
C ARG A 79 16.82 20.19 8.87
N TRP A 80 16.47 19.59 7.73
CA TRP A 80 16.98 19.96 6.43
C TRP A 80 15.82 20.20 5.47
N ALA A 81 15.66 21.43 5.03
CA ALA A 81 14.62 21.84 4.10
C ALA A 81 15.22 22.44 2.82
N TYR A 82 14.62 22.13 1.68
CA TYR A 82 15.03 22.64 0.38
C TYR A 82 13.90 22.54 -0.66
N PRO A 83 13.88 23.39 -1.72
CA PRO A 83 12.90 23.29 -2.79
C PRO A 83 13.04 22.00 -3.61
N ASP A 84 11.94 21.47 -4.15
CA ASP A 84 12.02 20.34 -5.08
C ASP A 84 12.70 20.75 -6.40
N GLN A 85 13.47 19.81 -6.95
CA GLN A 85 14.29 20.05 -8.15
C GLN A 85 13.48 20.12 -9.44
N TYR A 86 12.29 19.51 -9.49
CA TYR A 86 11.44 19.42 -10.68
C TYR A 86 10.20 20.30 -10.56
N ASP A 87 9.59 20.37 -9.38
CA ASP A 87 8.40 21.16 -9.10
C ASP A 87 8.70 22.25 -8.05
N LYS A 88 9.00 23.46 -8.53
CA LYS A 88 9.34 24.60 -7.66
C LYS A 88 8.20 25.06 -6.75
N SER A 89 6.96 24.57 -6.97
CA SER A 89 5.84 24.83 -6.06
C SER A 89 5.90 23.96 -4.80
N LEU A 90 6.79 22.97 -4.76
CA LEU A 90 6.99 22.03 -3.67
C LEU A 90 8.36 22.20 -3.02
N GLY A 91 8.47 21.78 -1.77
CA GLY A 91 9.70 21.67 -1.02
C GLY A 91 9.74 20.39 -0.20
N TRP A 92 10.95 19.97 0.14
CA TRP A 92 11.22 18.84 1.01
C TRP A 92 11.62 19.33 2.39
N VAL A 93 11.21 18.60 3.41
CA VAL A 93 11.65 18.76 4.79
C VAL A 93 12.04 17.37 5.30
N ILE A 94 13.29 17.23 5.72
CA ILE A 94 13.84 16.04 6.35
C ILE A 94 14.07 16.39 7.81
N ALA A 95 13.46 15.63 8.71
CA ALA A 95 13.81 15.62 10.12
C ALA A 95 14.54 14.32 10.43
N LEU A 96 15.73 14.43 11.01
CA LEU A 96 16.57 13.31 11.39
C LEU A 96 16.98 13.52 12.85
N SER A 97 16.72 12.52 13.68
CA SER A 97 17.15 12.49 15.07
C SER A 97 18.14 11.34 15.27
N LEU A 98 19.28 11.65 15.87
CA LEU A 98 20.37 10.74 16.14
C LEU A 98 20.62 10.71 17.65
N LEU A 99 20.24 9.62 18.31
CA LEU A 99 20.48 9.46 19.74
C LEU A 99 21.58 8.42 19.95
N LYS A 100 22.73 8.89 20.43
CA LYS A 100 23.85 8.03 20.84
C LYS A 100 23.65 7.59 22.28
N GLN A 101 23.64 6.27 22.52
CA GLN A 101 23.50 5.66 23.86
C GLN A 101 24.55 4.56 24.02
N GLY A 102 25.60 4.83 24.80
CA GLY A 102 26.75 3.92 24.90
C GLY A 102 27.37 3.66 23.53
N ASP A 103 27.44 2.38 23.14
CA ASP A 103 27.99 1.92 21.86
C ASP A 103 26.91 1.78 20.77
N GLY A 104 25.69 2.23 21.03
CA GLY A 104 24.56 2.16 20.10
C GLY A 104 24.14 3.53 19.58
N LEU A 105 23.49 3.52 18.42
CA LEU A 105 22.86 4.69 17.81
C LEU A 105 21.42 4.37 17.43
N LEU A 106 20.49 5.14 17.99
CA LEU A 106 19.09 5.14 17.57
C LEU A 106 18.85 6.31 16.61
N LEU A 107 18.37 5.99 15.41
CA LEU A 107 18.14 6.92 14.33
C LEU A 107 16.66 6.96 13.99
N SER A 108 16.06 8.15 13.92
CA SER A 108 14.70 8.36 13.44
C SER A 108 14.70 9.34 12.29
N VAL A 109 14.08 8.98 11.16
CA VAL A 109 13.99 9.81 9.96
C VAL A 109 12.55 10.00 9.57
N GLU A 110 12.21 11.26 9.30
CA GLU A 110 10.95 11.66 8.71
C GLU A 110 11.24 12.53 7.46
N LEU A 111 10.64 12.13 6.33
CA LEU A 111 10.67 12.88 5.08
C LEU A 111 9.28 13.39 4.79
N ALA A 112 9.15 14.70 4.63
CA ALA A 112 7.90 15.37 4.35
C ALA A 112 8.01 16.27 3.12
N VAL A 113 6.87 16.45 2.46
CA VAL A 113 6.70 17.38 1.34
C VAL A 113 5.83 18.55 1.81
N THR A 114 6.23 19.76 1.45
CA THR A 114 5.49 20.98 1.74
C THR A 114 5.19 21.74 0.46
N GLY A 115 4.01 22.37 0.40
CA GLY A 115 3.74 23.36 -0.64
C GLY A 115 4.47 24.66 -0.32
N LEU A 116 5.18 25.20 -1.29
CA LEU A 116 5.80 26.53 -1.26
C LEU A 116 4.92 27.57 -1.97
N GLN A 117 4.07 27.11 -2.90
CA GLN A 117 3.12 27.94 -3.63
C GLN A 117 1.78 27.21 -3.75
N LEU A 118 0.68 27.96 -3.74
CA LEU A 118 -0.65 27.37 -3.96
C LEU A 118 -0.85 27.12 -5.46
N VAL A 119 -0.68 25.87 -5.88
CA VAL A 119 -0.92 25.41 -7.25
C VAL A 119 -1.91 24.25 -7.21
N ILE A 120 -3.02 24.37 -7.93
CA ILE A 120 -4.04 23.31 -8.04
C ILE A 120 -3.69 22.46 -9.28
N ALA A 121 -2.78 21.50 -9.10
CA ALA A 121 -2.37 20.56 -10.15
C ALA A 121 -1.98 19.21 -9.53
N PRO A 122 -2.05 18.10 -10.30
CA PRO A 122 -1.51 16.82 -9.85
C PRO A 122 0.00 16.93 -9.59
N THR A 123 0.44 16.53 -8.40
CA THR A 123 1.86 16.50 -8.04
C THR A 123 2.48 15.16 -8.43
N SER A 124 3.56 15.18 -9.21
CA SER A 124 4.33 13.97 -9.55
C SER A 124 5.56 13.85 -8.65
N ILE A 125 5.39 13.25 -7.47
CA ILE A 125 6.48 13.05 -6.53
C ILE A 125 7.04 11.63 -6.71
N LYS A 126 8.34 11.53 -7.04
CA LYS A 126 9.04 10.25 -7.08
C LYS A 126 9.55 9.92 -5.69
N LEU A 127 8.82 9.05 -4.98
CA LEU A 127 9.20 8.59 -3.65
C LEU A 127 10.08 7.34 -3.73
N GLY A 128 11.04 7.28 -2.83
CA GLY A 128 11.92 6.14 -2.63
C GLY A 128 12.65 6.28 -1.31
N SER A 129 13.19 5.17 -0.81
CA SER A 129 13.92 5.18 0.46
C SER A 129 15.13 6.12 0.39
N PRO A 130 15.31 7.02 1.37
CA PRO A 130 16.44 7.95 1.40
C PRO A 130 17.78 7.22 1.27
N ARG A 131 18.72 7.83 0.54
CA ARG A 131 20.05 7.21 0.32
C ARG A 131 20.74 6.84 1.63
N VAL A 132 20.68 7.71 2.63
CA VAL A 132 21.29 7.42 3.95
C VAL A 132 20.70 6.17 4.57
N ILE A 133 19.38 5.94 4.47
CA ILE A 133 18.75 4.74 5.01
C ILE A 133 19.21 3.49 4.26
N ARG A 134 19.36 3.57 2.93
CA ARG A 134 19.91 2.46 2.12
C ARG A 134 21.35 2.17 2.50
N ASP A 135 22.19 3.19 2.65
CA ASP A 135 23.61 3.03 3.02
C ASP A 135 23.74 2.43 4.43
N LEU A 136 22.94 2.90 5.39
CA LEU A 136 22.88 2.35 6.75
C LEU A 136 22.41 0.90 6.77
N SER A 137 21.35 0.57 6.02
CA SER A 137 20.74 -0.77 5.99
C SER A 137 21.67 -1.88 5.45
N ARG A 138 22.84 -1.52 4.92
CA ARG A 138 23.89 -2.47 4.50
C ARG A 138 24.83 -2.86 5.64
N LEU A 139 24.81 -2.13 6.75
CA LEU A 139 25.62 -2.46 7.94
C LEU A 139 25.06 -3.71 8.61
N ARG A 140 25.91 -4.43 9.36
CA ARG A 140 25.56 -5.75 9.90
C ARG A 140 24.76 -5.67 11.19
N SER A 141 24.96 -4.61 11.96
CA SER A 141 24.36 -4.42 13.29
C SER A 141 22.97 -3.77 13.25
N ILE A 142 22.39 -3.56 12.06
CA ILE A 142 21.14 -2.82 11.91
C ILE A 142 19.97 -3.62 12.44
N ARG A 143 19.12 -2.93 13.19
CA ARG A 143 17.83 -3.42 13.62
C ARG A 143 16.74 -2.44 13.22
N LEU A 144 15.59 -2.98 12.84
CA LEU A 144 14.37 -2.22 12.59
C LEU A 144 13.44 -2.47 13.77
N GLN A 145 13.28 -1.47 14.65
CA GLN A 145 12.44 -1.55 15.84
C GLN A 145 12.74 -2.78 16.71
N GLY A 146 14.02 -2.97 17.07
CA GLY A 146 14.45 -4.11 17.87
C GLY A 146 14.59 -5.46 17.14
N HIS A 147 14.27 -5.59 15.84
CA HIS A 147 14.46 -6.85 15.08
C HIS A 147 15.63 -6.76 14.10
N PRO A 148 16.44 -7.83 13.90
CA PRO A 148 17.52 -7.83 12.91
C PRO A 148 17.03 -7.46 11.51
N TYR A 149 17.76 -6.57 10.84
CA TYR A 149 17.38 -6.06 9.53
C TYR A 149 18.56 -6.07 8.56
N SER A 150 18.29 -6.39 7.30
CA SER A 150 19.25 -6.40 6.21
C SER A 150 18.59 -5.84 4.96
N LEU A 151 19.34 -5.05 4.19
CA LEU A 151 18.91 -4.59 2.87
C LEU A 151 18.89 -5.71 1.82
N THR A 152 19.66 -6.78 2.02
CA THR A 152 19.75 -7.87 1.05
C THR A 152 18.56 -8.81 1.22
N PRO A 153 17.83 -9.17 0.15
CA PRO A 153 16.76 -10.15 0.24
C PRO A 153 17.25 -11.50 0.75
N GLU A 154 16.47 -12.12 1.63
CA GLU A 154 16.75 -13.45 2.14
C GLU A 154 16.15 -14.51 1.21
N LEU A 155 16.98 -15.45 0.74
CA LEU A 155 16.56 -16.56 -0.11
C LEU A 155 16.05 -17.72 0.75
N VAL A 156 14.81 -18.17 0.52
CA VAL A 156 14.13 -19.19 1.33
C VAL A 156 13.92 -20.46 0.53
N GLY A 157 14.66 -21.51 0.90
CA GLY A 157 14.43 -22.88 0.43
C GLY A 157 13.23 -23.53 1.13
N ALA A 158 12.72 -24.63 0.58
CA ALA A 158 11.56 -25.34 1.12
C ALA A 158 11.77 -25.78 2.59
N GLU A 159 12.99 -26.14 2.94
CA GLU A 159 13.40 -26.55 4.28
C GLU A 159 13.45 -25.43 5.33
N HIS A 160 13.35 -24.16 4.91
CA HIS A 160 13.38 -22.99 5.77
C HIS A 160 12.08 -22.18 5.75
N VAL A 161 11.02 -22.69 5.10
CA VAL A 161 9.73 -22.01 4.99
C VAL A 161 9.05 -21.85 6.36
N ASP A 162 9.23 -22.81 7.26
CA ASP A 162 8.74 -22.76 8.64
C ASP A 162 9.26 -21.54 9.41
N LEU A 163 10.55 -21.20 9.24
CA LEU A 163 11.14 -20.00 9.82
C LEU A 163 10.50 -18.72 9.28
N LEU A 164 10.25 -18.67 7.96
CA LEU A 164 9.53 -17.56 7.34
C LEU A 164 8.09 -17.44 7.88
N VAL A 165 7.36 -18.55 7.98
CA VAL A 165 5.99 -18.54 8.53
C VAL A 165 5.98 -18.11 10.00
N SER A 166 6.97 -18.54 10.78
CA SER A 166 7.14 -18.09 12.16
C SER A 166 7.34 -16.57 12.26
N GLU A 167 8.11 -15.96 11.36
CA GLU A 167 8.28 -14.49 11.34
C GLU A 167 7.02 -13.78 10.81
N LEU A 168 6.34 -14.36 9.82
CA LEU A 168 5.09 -13.82 9.30
C LEU A 168 4.02 -13.73 10.39
N THR A 169 3.88 -14.79 11.20
CA THR A 169 2.87 -14.92 12.27
C THR A 169 3.28 -14.29 13.59
N ASP A 170 4.51 -13.77 13.71
CA ASP A 170 4.94 -13.01 14.88
C ASP A 170 4.12 -11.71 15.02
N SER A 171 3.23 -11.69 16.01
CA SER A 171 2.38 -10.54 16.32
C SER A 171 3.14 -9.29 16.77
N THR A 172 4.41 -9.44 17.18
CA THR A 172 5.28 -8.34 17.60
C THR A 172 6.08 -7.74 16.44
N ARG A 173 6.14 -8.41 15.28
CA ARG A 173 6.83 -7.92 14.07
C ARG A 173 6.31 -6.53 13.68
N PRO A 174 7.15 -5.49 13.67
CA PRO A 174 6.71 -4.11 13.43
C PRO A 174 6.71 -3.71 11.95
N TYR A 175 7.24 -4.56 11.06
CA TYR A 175 7.42 -4.25 9.65
C TYR A 175 6.69 -5.23 8.71
N PRO A 176 6.24 -4.76 7.55
CA PRO A 176 5.79 -5.65 6.48
C PRO A 176 6.92 -6.52 5.92
N ILE A 177 6.52 -7.70 5.44
CA ILE A 177 7.38 -8.60 4.66
C ILE A 177 6.84 -8.63 3.24
N VAL A 178 7.73 -8.48 2.27
CA VAL A 178 7.42 -8.61 0.84
C VAL A 178 8.08 -9.89 0.32
N LEU A 179 7.27 -10.83 -0.13
CA LEU A 179 7.72 -12.13 -0.59
C LEU A 179 7.63 -12.21 -2.11
N VAL A 180 8.76 -12.47 -2.76
CA VAL A 180 8.87 -12.70 -4.20
C VAL A 180 8.93 -14.19 -4.46
N SER A 181 8.00 -14.72 -5.26
CA SER A 181 8.06 -16.10 -5.73
C SER A 181 8.65 -16.18 -7.14
N ARG A 182 9.12 -17.37 -7.52
CA ARG A 182 9.64 -17.63 -8.87
C ARG A 182 8.62 -18.34 -9.74
N ARG A 183 8.76 -18.17 -11.05
CA ARG A 183 7.92 -18.84 -12.05
C ARG A 183 8.11 -20.35 -12.03
N VAL A 184 7.02 -21.09 -12.20
CA VAL A 184 7.05 -22.56 -12.17
C VAL A 184 7.84 -23.17 -13.33
N GLN A 185 7.92 -22.47 -14.48
CA GLN A 185 8.51 -23.03 -15.70
C GLN A 185 10.04 -23.04 -15.68
N ASP A 186 10.66 -22.01 -15.11
CA ASP A 186 12.10 -21.73 -15.22
C ASP A 186 12.74 -21.30 -13.89
N ASP A 187 11.98 -21.24 -12.79
CA ASP A 187 12.44 -20.79 -11.47
C ASP A 187 13.18 -19.44 -11.55
N VAL A 188 12.62 -18.50 -12.33
CA VAL A 188 13.08 -17.10 -12.43
C VAL A 188 12.04 -16.16 -11.78
N PRO A 189 12.45 -15.20 -10.94
CA PRO A 189 11.53 -14.21 -10.39
C PRO A 189 11.07 -13.20 -11.46
N MET A 190 9.83 -12.72 -11.35
CA MET A 190 9.27 -11.73 -12.28
C MET A 190 9.84 -10.32 -12.09
N THR A 191 10.47 -10.07 -10.94
CA THR A 191 11.05 -8.78 -10.57
C THR A 191 12.35 -9.01 -9.82
N ASN A 192 13.22 -7.99 -9.79
CA ASN A 192 14.49 -8.06 -9.09
C ASN A 192 14.29 -7.79 -7.59
N SER A 193 14.40 -8.83 -6.76
CA SER A 193 14.25 -8.73 -5.31
C SER A 193 15.22 -7.73 -4.67
N ASN A 194 16.45 -7.61 -5.18
CA ASN A 194 17.44 -6.65 -4.67
C ASN A 194 16.99 -5.21 -4.93
N GLU A 195 16.46 -4.93 -6.13
CA GLU A 195 15.92 -3.62 -6.45
C GLU A 195 14.71 -3.28 -5.55
N LEU A 196 13.85 -4.27 -5.30
CA LEU A 196 12.71 -4.10 -4.42
C LEU A 196 13.14 -3.80 -2.97
N ALA A 197 14.16 -4.48 -2.46
CA ALA A 197 14.68 -4.23 -1.13
C ALA A 197 15.36 -2.85 -1.03
N GLU A 198 16.10 -2.42 -2.05
CA GLU A 198 16.62 -1.05 -2.15
C GLU A 198 15.49 -0.01 -2.08
N ARG A 199 14.39 -0.23 -2.81
CA ARG A 199 13.25 0.68 -2.81
C ARG A 199 12.58 0.73 -1.43
N LEU A 200 12.51 -0.38 -0.69
CA LEU A 200 11.83 -0.53 0.60
C LEU A 200 12.74 -0.44 1.85
N ALA A 201 13.98 0.03 1.68
CA ALA A 201 14.95 0.10 2.76
C ALA A 201 14.40 0.79 4.02
N GLY A 202 14.60 0.16 5.17
CA GLY A 202 14.17 0.66 6.48
C GLY A 202 12.66 0.62 6.74
N VAL A 203 11.82 0.15 5.82
CA VAL A 203 10.36 0.08 6.04
C VAL A 203 9.74 -1.29 5.78
N ALA A 204 10.42 -2.17 5.05
CA ALA A 204 10.01 -3.56 4.86
C ALA A 204 11.22 -4.49 4.73
N LYS A 205 11.01 -5.76 5.05
CA LYS A 205 11.93 -6.85 4.66
C LYS A 205 11.48 -7.51 3.37
N VAL A 206 12.44 -7.97 2.57
CA VAL A 206 12.18 -8.68 1.32
C VAL A 206 12.72 -10.10 1.41
N TYR A 207 11.89 -11.06 1.05
CA TYR A 207 12.23 -12.47 0.93
C TYR A 207 12.02 -12.93 -0.51
N GLU A 208 12.83 -13.87 -0.95
CA GLU A 208 12.67 -14.54 -2.23
C GLU A 208 12.57 -16.06 -2.01
N LEU A 209 11.52 -16.69 -2.54
CA LEU A 209 11.44 -18.14 -2.53
C LEU A 209 12.44 -18.72 -3.55
N ALA A 210 13.21 -19.72 -3.14
CA ALA A 210 14.28 -20.28 -3.97
C ALA A 210 13.76 -20.95 -5.25
N ASP A 211 12.60 -21.62 -5.14
CA ASP A 211 12.00 -22.39 -6.23
C ASP A 211 10.50 -22.65 -5.99
N LYS A 212 9.87 -23.39 -6.91
CA LYS A 212 8.48 -23.84 -6.78
C LYS A 212 8.19 -24.73 -5.56
N TRP A 213 9.17 -25.47 -5.04
CA TRP A 213 8.97 -26.36 -3.88
C TRP A 213 8.82 -25.54 -2.61
N ALA A 214 9.59 -24.46 -2.46
CA ALA A 214 9.40 -23.49 -1.39
C ALA A 214 7.99 -22.85 -1.45
N ALA A 215 7.49 -22.55 -2.65
CA ALA A 215 6.12 -22.03 -2.84
C ALA A 215 5.03 -23.07 -2.50
N PHE A 216 5.22 -24.34 -2.85
CA PHE A 216 4.29 -25.40 -2.45
C PHE A 216 4.30 -25.59 -0.93
N ARG A 217 5.49 -25.64 -0.32
CA ARG A 217 5.63 -25.76 1.13
C ARG A 217 4.97 -24.60 1.86
N LEU A 218 5.15 -23.37 1.37
CA LEU A 218 4.46 -22.19 1.92
C LEU A 218 2.95 -22.37 1.84
N THR A 219 2.44 -22.88 0.72
CA THR A 219 1.00 -23.12 0.52
C THR A 219 0.44 -24.15 1.50
N GLU A 220 1.22 -25.17 1.86
CA GLU A 220 0.82 -26.14 2.89
C GLU A 220 0.72 -25.51 4.28
N GLU A 221 1.59 -24.56 4.59
CA GLU A 221 1.67 -23.92 5.91
C GLU A 221 0.65 -22.78 6.10
N VAL A 222 0.47 -21.90 5.10
CA VAL A 222 -0.42 -20.72 5.22
C VAL A 222 -1.74 -20.85 4.46
N GLY A 223 -1.93 -21.94 3.70
CA GLY A 223 -3.10 -22.14 2.86
C GLY A 223 -3.03 -21.42 1.50
N LYS A 224 -3.90 -21.85 0.57
CA LYS A 224 -3.90 -21.40 -0.84
C LYS A 224 -4.15 -19.91 -1.01
N THR A 225 -5.05 -19.35 -0.22
CA THR A 225 -5.50 -17.96 -0.34
C THR A 225 -4.46 -16.97 0.18
N LEU A 226 -3.62 -17.37 1.14
CA LEU A 226 -2.57 -16.54 1.73
C LEU A 226 -1.17 -16.80 1.16
N SER A 227 -1.00 -17.83 0.33
CA SER A 227 0.29 -18.17 -0.29
C SER A 227 0.80 -17.15 -1.32
N CYS A 228 2.08 -17.26 -1.70
CA CYS A 228 2.74 -16.52 -2.78
C CYS A 228 3.43 -17.53 -3.72
N PHE A 229 3.04 -17.56 -5.00
CA PHE A 229 3.46 -18.61 -5.92
C PHE A 229 3.56 -18.16 -7.38
N GLY A 230 4.27 -18.95 -8.19
CA GLY A 230 4.21 -18.88 -9.65
C GLY A 230 4.74 -17.59 -10.27
N GLY A 231 5.63 -16.88 -9.60
CA GLY A 231 6.17 -15.59 -10.05
C GLY A 231 5.40 -14.39 -9.50
N ALA A 232 4.45 -14.61 -8.59
CA ALA A 232 3.76 -13.54 -7.88
C ALA A 232 4.66 -12.88 -6.83
N VAL A 233 4.28 -11.67 -6.42
CA VAL A 233 4.85 -10.93 -5.29
C VAL A 233 3.73 -10.70 -4.29
N ARG A 234 3.97 -10.94 -3.00
CA ARG A 234 2.95 -10.73 -1.94
C ARG A 234 3.47 -9.84 -0.84
N LEU A 235 2.60 -8.95 -0.35
CA LEU A 235 2.87 -8.11 0.81
C LEU A 235 2.13 -8.67 2.04
N TYR A 236 2.87 -9.02 3.07
CA TYR A 236 2.36 -9.44 4.37
C TYR A 236 2.57 -8.35 5.41
N TRP A 237 1.51 -7.61 5.74
CA TRP A 237 1.52 -6.68 6.87
C TRP A 237 1.77 -7.37 8.22
N PRO A 238 2.21 -6.61 9.23
CA PRO A 238 2.21 -7.03 10.63
C PRO A 238 0.88 -7.59 11.11
N ARG A 239 0.90 -8.43 12.16
CA ARG A 239 -0.27 -9.10 12.74
C ARG A 239 -0.97 -10.07 11.77
N PHE A 240 -0.19 -10.67 10.87
CA PHE A 240 -0.66 -11.74 10.00
C PHE A 240 -0.92 -13.02 10.81
N HIS A 241 -1.93 -13.78 10.39
CA HIS A 241 -2.25 -15.12 10.89
C HIS A 241 -2.85 -15.97 9.77
N ASP A 242 -2.98 -17.27 9.99
CA ASP A 242 -3.49 -18.28 9.04
C ASP A 242 -4.94 -18.02 8.57
N GLU A 243 -5.77 -17.46 9.44
CA GLU A 243 -7.16 -17.06 9.09
C GLU A 243 -7.29 -15.59 8.63
N ALA A 244 -6.19 -14.93 8.28
CA ALA A 244 -6.22 -13.52 7.90
C ALA A 244 -6.97 -13.31 6.57
N ASP A 245 -7.60 -12.15 6.40
CA ASP A 245 -8.22 -11.77 5.13
C ASP A 245 -7.15 -11.62 4.02
N PRO A 246 -7.19 -12.44 2.95
CA PRO A 246 -6.22 -12.37 1.86
C PRO A 246 -6.10 -11.00 1.20
N PHE A 247 -7.19 -10.21 1.15
CA PHE A 247 -7.19 -8.89 0.52
C PHE A 247 -6.46 -7.84 1.36
N THR A 248 -6.37 -8.06 2.67
CA THR A 248 -5.53 -7.24 3.55
C THR A 248 -4.05 -7.44 3.22
N HIS A 249 -3.65 -8.58 2.65
CA HIS A 249 -2.27 -8.94 2.30
C HIS A 249 -2.09 -9.07 0.77
N PRO A 250 -1.94 -7.95 0.02
CA PRO A 250 -2.10 -7.93 -1.42
C PRO A 250 -1.13 -8.85 -2.16
N LEU A 251 -1.65 -9.52 -3.19
CA LEU A 251 -0.91 -10.39 -4.10
C LEU A 251 -0.88 -9.75 -5.49
N TRP A 252 0.33 -9.52 -6.02
CA TRP A 252 0.55 -9.10 -7.40
C TRP A 252 0.96 -10.30 -8.24
N MET A 253 0.22 -10.52 -9.31
CA MET A 253 0.38 -11.69 -10.16
C MET A 253 1.38 -11.45 -11.28
N PRO A 254 1.97 -12.50 -11.87
CA PRO A 254 3.05 -12.37 -12.87
C PRO A 254 2.74 -11.42 -14.04
N TRP A 255 1.51 -11.39 -14.54
CA TRP A 255 1.14 -10.53 -15.68
C TRP A 255 1.25 -9.02 -15.37
N GLN A 256 1.31 -8.63 -14.09
CA GLN A 256 1.54 -7.24 -13.66
C GLN A 256 3.02 -6.83 -13.83
N PHE A 257 3.91 -7.79 -14.03
CA PHE A 257 5.36 -7.62 -14.23
C PHE A 257 5.80 -8.01 -15.66
N LYS A 258 4.88 -7.98 -16.63
CA LYS A 258 5.09 -8.47 -18.00
C LYS A 258 6.15 -7.71 -18.81
N ASP A 259 6.44 -6.46 -18.44
CA ASP A 259 7.40 -5.57 -19.08
C ASP A 259 7.96 -4.57 -18.04
N ALA A 260 9.03 -3.85 -18.40
CA ALA A 260 9.73 -2.96 -17.49
C ALA A 260 8.83 -1.82 -16.94
N ASP A 261 7.97 -1.24 -17.77
CA ASP A 261 7.09 -0.15 -17.35
C ASP A 261 5.98 -0.66 -16.41
N ALA A 262 5.43 -1.84 -16.69
CA ALA A 262 4.44 -2.50 -15.82
C ALA A 262 5.06 -2.86 -14.47
N THR A 263 6.29 -3.37 -14.47
CA THR A 263 7.06 -3.64 -13.25
C THR A 263 7.28 -2.36 -12.46
N ASP A 264 7.78 -1.28 -13.07
CA ASP A 264 8.04 -0.03 -12.34
C ASP A 264 6.77 0.57 -11.74
N ARG A 265 5.65 0.57 -12.49
CA ARG A 265 4.34 1.00 -11.96
C ARG A 265 3.89 0.14 -10.77
N THR A 266 3.99 -1.18 -10.89
CA THR A 266 3.53 -2.12 -9.85
C THR A 266 4.40 -2.00 -8.59
N LEU A 267 5.72 -1.94 -8.75
CA LEU A 267 6.63 -1.71 -7.63
C LEU A 267 6.42 -0.33 -7.00
N GLY A 268 6.16 0.70 -7.80
CA GLY A 268 5.82 2.04 -7.30
C GLY A 268 4.54 2.04 -6.47
N GLN A 269 3.50 1.35 -6.90
CA GLN A 269 2.26 1.17 -6.13
C GLN A 269 2.51 0.45 -4.80
N LEU A 270 3.26 -0.65 -4.82
CA LEU A 270 3.64 -1.40 -3.62
C LEU A 270 4.42 -0.51 -2.65
N CYS A 271 5.46 0.19 -3.14
CA CYS A 271 6.29 1.06 -2.31
C CYS A 271 5.47 2.20 -1.70
N ASN A 272 4.62 2.87 -2.48
CA ASN A 272 3.75 3.93 -1.96
C ASN A 272 2.80 3.41 -0.88
N MET A 273 2.24 2.21 -1.05
CA MET A 273 1.38 1.59 -0.04
C MET A 273 2.13 1.39 1.29
N VAL A 274 3.38 0.90 1.23
CA VAL A 274 4.24 0.71 2.42
C VAL A 274 4.64 2.06 3.02
N PHE A 275 5.05 3.03 2.21
CA PHE A 275 5.46 4.36 2.68
C PHE A 275 4.32 5.14 3.33
N ASP A 276 3.12 5.11 2.74
CA ASP A 276 1.94 5.75 3.32
C ASP A 276 1.59 5.10 4.67
N ALA A 277 1.66 3.77 4.76
CA ALA A 277 1.41 3.05 6.00
C ALA A 277 2.45 3.35 7.10
N ALA A 278 3.73 3.43 6.73
CA ALA A 278 4.84 3.75 7.63
C ALA A 278 4.78 5.21 8.11
N SER A 279 4.57 6.15 7.18
CA SER A 279 4.48 7.59 7.48
C SER A 279 3.30 7.90 8.39
N PHE A 280 2.13 7.29 8.14
CA PHE A 280 0.94 7.52 8.95
C PHE A 280 1.05 6.98 10.38
N ARG A 281 1.81 5.88 10.57
CA ARG A 281 1.99 5.22 11.88
C ARG A 281 3.28 5.62 12.58
N HIS A 282 4.07 6.52 12.01
CA HIS A 282 5.33 6.91 12.62
C HIS A 282 5.07 7.64 13.94
N VAL A 283 5.76 7.17 14.97
CA VAL A 283 5.84 7.80 16.28
C VAL A 283 7.31 7.92 16.62
N GLU A 284 7.73 9.09 17.08
CA GLU A 284 9.10 9.30 17.53
C GLU A 284 9.45 8.27 18.62
N PRO A 285 10.59 7.56 18.52
CA PRO A 285 11.02 6.63 19.55
C PRO A 285 11.08 7.29 20.93
N LEU A 286 10.54 6.60 21.96
CA LEU A 286 10.41 7.15 23.31
C LEU A 286 11.75 7.60 23.92
N ALA A 287 12.85 6.91 23.61
CA ALA A 287 14.19 7.30 24.07
C ALA A 287 14.59 8.70 23.57
N ILE A 288 14.34 8.99 22.27
CA ILE A 288 14.59 10.31 21.68
C ILE A 288 13.71 11.37 22.36
N SER A 289 12.40 11.09 22.44
CA SER A 289 11.43 12.03 23.02
C SER A 289 11.74 12.39 24.48
N ARG A 290 12.20 11.41 25.27
CA ARG A 290 12.63 11.60 26.67
C ARG A 290 13.80 12.56 26.78
N ILE A 291 14.88 12.34 26.02
CA ILE A 291 16.07 13.19 26.06
C ILE A 291 15.75 14.60 25.57
N ARG A 292 15.01 14.73 24.46
CA ARG A 292 14.54 16.02 23.94
C ARG A 292 13.77 16.81 25.00
N SER A 293 12.77 16.18 25.62
CA SER A 293 11.91 16.80 26.63
C SER A 293 12.67 17.19 27.91
N ALA A 294 13.62 16.36 28.35
CA ALA A 294 14.46 16.64 29.52
C ALA A 294 15.40 17.82 29.24
N ALA A 295 16.10 17.81 28.10
CA ALA A 295 16.99 18.90 27.69
C ALA A 295 16.24 20.23 27.54
N GLU A 296 15.04 20.23 26.94
CA GLU A 296 14.22 21.43 26.85
C GLU A 296 13.78 21.96 28.23
N ARG A 297 13.43 21.08 29.16
CA ARG A 297 13.06 21.44 30.53
C ARG A 297 14.24 22.11 31.25
N GLU A 298 15.42 21.49 31.19
CA GLU A 298 16.64 22.02 31.80
C GLU A 298 17.05 23.35 31.19
N ALA A 299 16.96 23.51 29.86
CA ALA A 299 17.25 24.77 29.19
C ALA A 299 16.29 25.89 29.63
N ARG A 300 14.99 25.59 29.76
CA ARG A 300 13.99 26.53 30.30
C ARG A 300 14.28 26.93 31.74
N GLU A 301 14.67 25.98 32.58
CA GLU A 301 15.04 26.25 33.97
C GLU A 301 16.33 27.06 34.11
N ALA A 302 17.34 26.77 33.27
CA ALA A 302 18.59 27.53 33.25
C ALA A 302 18.36 28.97 32.80
N ALA A 303 17.54 29.19 31.76
CA ALA A 303 17.13 30.53 31.32
C ALA A 303 16.36 31.29 32.40
N ARG A 304 15.51 30.61 33.19
CA ARG A 304 14.84 31.23 34.35
C ARG A 304 15.80 31.61 35.46
N LYS A 305 16.82 30.80 35.75
CA LYS A 305 17.78 31.04 36.84
C LYS A 305 18.85 32.09 36.48
N SER A 306 19.23 32.22 35.21
CA SER A 306 20.21 33.21 34.76
C SER A 306 19.63 34.61 34.61
N GLY A 307 18.30 34.74 34.47
CA GLY A 307 17.60 36.01 34.58
C GLY A 307 17.29 36.33 36.04
N ALA A 308 18.22 36.96 36.77
CA ALA A 308 17.87 37.68 38.00
C ALA A 308 17.08 38.93 37.61
N LYS A 309 15.81 38.70 37.26
CA LYS A 309 14.87 39.74 36.87
C LYS A 309 14.43 40.51 38.11
N SER A 310 14.34 41.83 38.00
CA SER A 310 13.77 42.65 39.07
C SER A 310 12.30 42.26 39.31
N GLU A 311 11.73 42.63 40.45
CA GLU A 311 10.32 42.35 40.76
C GLU A 311 9.37 42.92 39.68
N ASP A 312 9.73 44.06 39.08
CA ASP A 312 9.02 44.68 37.96
C ASP A 312 9.20 43.89 36.64
N GLU A 313 10.40 43.38 36.35
CA GLU A 313 10.64 42.55 35.16
C GLU A 313 9.94 41.17 35.26
N LEU A 314 9.76 40.64 36.48
CA LEU A 314 8.96 39.43 36.72
C LEU A 314 7.46 39.69 36.54
N LEU A 315 6.97 40.88 36.91
CA LEU A 315 5.60 41.33 36.66
C LEU A 315 5.33 41.48 35.16
N ASP A 316 6.24 42.11 34.42
CA ASP A 316 6.12 42.25 32.95
C ASP A 316 6.17 40.89 32.24
N ASP A 317 7.06 39.99 32.66
CA ASP A 317 7.12 38.60 32.18
C ASP A 317 5.83 37.82 32.48
N LEU A 318 5.24 38.01 33.67
CA LEU A 318 3.97 37.39 34.06
C LEU A 318 2.85 37.86 33.16
N ILE A 319 2.78 39.18 32.89
CA ILE A 319 1.79 39.77 31.97
C ILE A 319 2.01 39.22 30.56
N GLU A 320 3.26 39.14 30.08
CA GLU A 320 3.57 38.60 28.75
C GLU A 320 3.26 37.10 28.66
N MET A 321 3.56 36.32 29.71
CA MET A 321 3.19 34.90 29.79
C MET A 321 1.69 34.71 29.84
N GLU A 322 0.95 35.55 30.57
CA GLU A 322 -0.51 35.48 30.65
C GLU A 322 -1.14 35.79 29.28
N GLN A 323 -0.61 36.79 28.58
CA GLN A 323 -1.01 37.12 27.20
C GLN A 323 -0.69 35.97 26.24
N LYS A 324 0.51 35.37 26.34
CA LYS A 324 0.90 34.20 25.53
C LYS A 324 0.05 32.98 25.86
N LEU A 325 -0.27 32.73 27.13
CA LEU A 325 -1.14 31.64 27.56
C LEU A 325 -2.52 31.83 26.94
N LYS A 326 -3.08 33.03 27.02
CA LYS A 326 -4.38 33.37 26.43
C LYS A 326 -4.38 33.23 24.92
N ALA A 327 -3.29 33.63 24.26
CA ALA A 327 -3.12 33.46 22.82
C ALA A 327 -3.02 31.98 22.42
N ILE A 328 -2.22 31.20 23.15
CA ILE A 328 -2.07 29.75 22.94
C ILE A 328 -3.40 29.04 23.21
N GLU A 329 -4.12 29.39 24.26
CA GLU A 329 -5.45 28.84 24.57
C GLU A 329 -6.46 29.17 23.46
N ALA A 330 -6.44 30.39 22.94
CA ALA A 330 -7.26 30.76 21.79
C ALA A 330 -6.89 29.97 20.54
N THR A 331 -5.61 29.87 20.20
CA THR A 331 -5.12 29.07 19.08
C THR A 331 -5.41 27.58 19.28
N ASN A 332 -5.32 27.06 20.50
CA ASN A 332 -5.61 25.65 20.80
C ASN A 332 -7.12 25.38 20.71
N ALA A 333 -7.96 26.33 21.13
CA ALA A 333 -9.40 26.27 20.91
C ALA A 333 -9.76 26.29 19.42
N GLU A 334 -9.11 27.15 18.63
CA GLU A 334 -9.25 27.18 17.17
C GLU A 334 -8.78 25.87 16.53
N LEU A 335 -7.59 25.36 16.90
CA LEU A 335 -7.06 24.09 16.40
C LEU A 335 -7.94 22.91 16.80
N LEU A 336 -8.52 22.90 18.01
CA LEU A 336 -9.48 21.87 18.43
C LEU A 336 -10.76 21.94 17.60
N GLN A 337 -11.25 23.14 17.31
CA GLN A 337 -12.41 23.35 16.44
C GLN A 337 -12.10 22.95 14.99
N GLU A 338 -10.93 23.28 14.48
CA GLU A 338 -10.47 22.89 13.15
C GLU A 338 -10.23 21.39 13.08
N ASN A 339 -9.65 20.76 14.10
CA ASN A 339 -9.47 19.31 14.17
C ASN A 339 -10.81 18.59 14.25
N LYS A 340 -11.77 19.12 15.00
CA LYS A 340 -13.16 18.63 15.01
C LYS A 340 -13.77 18.76 13.62
N THR A 341 -13.64 19.91 12.96
CA THR A 341 -14.14 20.15 11.60
C THR A 341 -13.46 19.23 10.57
N LEU A 342 -12.15 19.03 10.67
CA LEU A 342 -11.38 18.12 9.82
C LEU A 342 -11.75 16.67 10.09
N ARG A 343 -12.04 16.28 11.34
CA ARG A 343 -12.56 14.95 11.67
C ARG A 343 -13.97 14.75 11.16
N GLU A 344 -14.83 15.77 11.24
CA GLU A 344 -16.18 15.75 10.68
C GLU A 344 -16.13 15.70 9.15
N ASN A 345 -15.24 16.46 8.52
CA ASN A 345 -15.01 16.43 7.08
C ASN A 345 -14.36 15.13 6.62
N ALA A 346 -13.40 14.59 7.37
CA ALA A 346 -12.80 13.28 7.12
C ALA A 346 -13.83 12.17 7.33
N ALA A 347 -14.67 12.25 8.36
CA ALA A 347 -15.80 11.35 8.57
C ALA A 347 -16.84 11.51 7.47
N ALA A 348 -17.06 12.72 6.94
CA ALA A 348 -17.94 13.00 5.81
C ALA A 348 -17.33 12.56 4.48
N LEU A 349 -16.02 12.54 4.33
CA LEU A 349 -15.28 12.04 3.17
C LEU A 349 -15.15 10.52 3.19
N VAL A 350 -14.91 9.92 4.36
CA VAL A 350 -15.00 8.48 4.61
C VAL A 350 -16.44 8.04 4.47
N ALA A 351 -17.41 8.82 4.95
CA ALA A 351 -18.82 8.66 4.64
C ALA A 351 -19.01 8.79 3.12
N HIS A 352 -18.52 9.81 2.43
CA HIS A 352 -18.68 9.91 0.97
C HIS A 352 -18.03 8.76 0.20
N ALA A 353 -16.91 8.22 0.68
CA ALA A 353 -16.24 7.04 0.14
C ALA A 353 -17.05 5.76 0.43
N THR A 354 -17.60 5.62 1.64
CA THR A 354 -18.52 4.53 2.02
C THR A 354 -19.93 4.70 1.45
N TRP A 355 -20.37 5.89 1.06
CA TRP A 355 -21.63 6.20 0.37
C TRP A 355 -21.49 5.96 -1.14
N LYS A 356 -20.25 5.95 -1.66
CA LYS A 356 -19.96 5.36 -2.97
C LYS A 356 -20.06 3.83 -2.93
N ASP A 357 -19.97 3.23 -1.74
CA ASP A 357 -20.01 1.78 -1.53
C ASP A 357 -21.27 1.24 -0.81
N LEU A 358 -22.19 2.05 -0.28
CA LEU A 358 -23.35 1.55 0.46
C LEU A 358 -24.62 2.39 0.26
N THR A 359 -25.58 1.78 -0.45
CA THR A 359 -27.03 1.93 -0.18
C THR A 359 -27.28 1.50 1.28
N PRO A 360 -28.14 2.18 2.06
CA PRO A 360 -28.20 1.93 3.50
C PRO A 360 -28.82 0.56 3.81
N PRO A 361 -28.27 -0.22 4.75
CA PRO A 361 -28.90 -1.44 5.23
C PRO A 361 -30.02 -1.10 6.20
N THR A 362 -31.21 -1.61 5.93
CA THR A 362 -32.30 -1.66 6.90
C THR A 362 -31.85 -2.46 8.12
N SER A 363 -32.00 -1.88 9.30
CA SER A 363 -31.67 -2.50 10.59
C SER A 363 -32.35 -3.85 10.77
N GLN A 364 -31.58 -4.94 10.82
CA GLN A 364 -31.87 -6.13 11.62
C GLN A 364 -30.57 -6.69 12.21
N ALA A 365 -30.69 -7.21 13.43
CA ALA A 365 -29.63 -7.73 14.29
C ALA A 365 -28.72 -8.77 13.59
N PRO A 366 -27.47 -8.97 14.06
CA PRO A 366 -26.44 -9.68 13.31
C PRO A 366 -26.80 -11.16 13.18
N ALA A 367 -27.13 -11.58 11.96
CA ALA A 367 -27.06 -12.97 11.56
C ALA A 367 -25.62 -13.29 11.19
N VAL A 368 -25.11 -14.37 11.79
CA VAL A 368 -23.82 -15.01 11.50
C VAL A 368 -23.59 -15.06 9.99
N VAL A 369 -22.54 -14.39 9.51
CA VAL A 369 -22.07 -14.51 8.12
C VAL A 369 -21.37 -15.86 8.00
N PRO A 370 -21.85 -16.82 7.19
CA PRO A 370 -21.13 -18.06 6.97
C PRO A 370 -19.90 -17.79 6.08
N GLU A 371 -18.84 -18.56 6.30
CA GLU A 371 -17.59 -18.58 5.53
C GLU A 371 -17.81 -18.58 4.00
N PRO A 372 -16.87 -18.02 3.19
CA PRO A 372 -16.94 -18.10 1.74
C PRO A 372 -16.72 -19.55 1.27
N VAL A 373 -17.81 -20.27 1.06
CA VAL A 373 -17.82 -21.65 0.53
C VAL A 373 -17.35 -21.65 -0.93
N VAL A 374 -16.18 -22.22 -1.20
CA VAL A 374 -15.69 -22.46 -2.58
C VAL A 374 -16.66 -23.40 -3.31
N PRO A 375 -17.16 -23.05 -4.51
CA PRO A 375 -18.11 -23.88 -5.23
C PRO A 375 -17.46 -25.18 -5.70
N THR A 376 -18.13 -26.30 -5.49
CA THR A 376 -17.64 -27.63 -5.90
C THR A 376 -18.16 -28.06 -7.28
N SER A 377 -19.04 -27.27 -7.89
CA SER A 377 -19.60 -27.49 -9.24
C SER A 377 -19.95 -26.17 -9.92
N VAL A 378 -20.15 -26.21 -11.25
CA VAL A 378 -20.58 -25.05 -12.03
C VAL A 378 -21.97 -24.57 -11.60
N GLU A 379 -22.88 -25.51 -11.29
CA GLU A 379 -24.21 -25.21 -10.75
C GLU A 379 -24.13 -24.49 -9.41
N GLU A 380 -23.22 -24.92 -8.53
CA GLU A 380 -23.00 -24.27 -7.24
C GLU A 380 -22.43 -22.86 -7.42
N ALA A 381 -21.51 -22.65 -8.36
CA ALA A 381 -20.99 -21.33 -8.69
C ALA A 381 -22.10 -20.38 -9.19
N VAL A 382 -23.01 -20.88 -10.03
CA VAL A 382 -24.18 -20.12 -10.51
C VAL A 382 -25.13 -19.77 -9.37
N ARG A 383 -25.45 -20.73 -8.50
CA ARG A 383 -26.34 -20.51 -7.35
C ARG A 383 -25.77 -19.48 -6.37
N GLN A 384 -24.47 -19.56 -6.10
CA GLN A 384 -23.78 -18.60 -5.24
C GLN A 384 -23.71 -17.21 -5.87
N ALA A 385 -23.48 -17.13 -7.18
CA ALA A 385 -23.50 -15.86 -7.91
C ALA A 385 -24.90 -15.24 -7.90
N GLU A 386 -25.95 -16.01 -8.22
CA GLU A 386 -27.34 -15.54 -8.20
C GLU A 386 -27.74 -14.98 -6.83
N ALA A 387 -27.35 -15.64 -5.74
CA ALA A 387 -27.63 -15.17 -4.39
C ALA A 387 -26.94 -13.85 -4.02
N ARG A 388 -25.86 -13.47 -4.72
CA ARG A 388 -25.04 -12.28 -4.43
C ARG A 388 -25.22 -11.16 -5.45
N SER A 389 -25.70 -11.49 -6.64
CA SER A 389 -25.84 -10.56 -7.77
C SER A 389 -26.99 -9.57 -7.57
N LYS A 390 -26.72 -8.30 -7.89
CA LYS A 390 -27.70 -7.21 -7.92
C LYS A 390 -27.99 -6.75 -9.34
N ASN A 391 -26.97 -6.80 -10.21
CA ASN A 391 -27.00 -6.31 -11.58
C ASN A 391 -27.02 -7.43 -12.63
N VAL A 392 -26.89 -8.69 -12.19
CA VAL A 392 -27.00 -9.89 -13.01
C VAL A 392 -28.20 -10.72 -12.56
N ARG A 393 -28.96 -11.27 -13.52
CA ARG A 393 -30.03 -12.23 -13.25
C ARG A 393 -29.82 -13.48 -14.07
N PHE A 394 -30.18 -14.62 -13.50
CA PHE A 394 -30.00 -15.92 -14.13
C PHE A 394 -31.34 -16.43 -14.65
N LEU A 395 -31.38 -16.85 -15.91
CA LEU A 395 -32.55 -17.50 -16.48
C LEU A 395 -32.58 -18.99 -16.11
N PRO A 396 -33.74 -19.66 -16.11
CA PRO A 396 -33.82 -21.11 -15.84
C PRO A 396 -32.90 -21.96 -16.75
N SER A 397 -32.65 -21.49 -17.98
CA SER A 397 -31.72 -22.13 -18.91
C SER A 397 -30.26 -22.07 -18.44
N ALA A 398 -29.86 -21.03 -17.71
CA ALA A 398 -28.51 -20.92 -17.16
C ALA A 398 -28.25 -22.02 -16.12
N HIS A 399 -29.17 -22.22 -15.18
CA HIS A 399 -29.10 -23.31 -14.20
C HIS A 399 -29.10 -24.69 -14.87
N SER A 400 -29.96 -24.88 -15.87
CA SER A 400 -30.03 -26.14 -16.63
C SER A 400 -28.73 -26.44 -17.37
N SER A 401 -28.06 -25.43 -17.93
CA SER A 401 -26.76 -25.59 -18.60
C SER A 401 -25.60 -25.80 -17.62
N ALA A 402 -25.69 -25.22 -16.43
CA ALA A 402 -24.68 -25.31 -15.39
C ALA A 402 -24.65 -26.70 -14.74
N SER A 403 -25.82 -27.27 -14.44
CA SER A 403 -25.93 -28.63 -13.89
C SER A 403 -25.42 -29.70 -14.86
N ALA A 404 -25.58 -29.49 -16.17
CA ALA A 404 -25.09 -30.39 -17.22
C ALA A 404 -23.61 -30.18 -17.59
N SER A 405 -22.90 -29.24 -16.96
CA SER A 405 -21.55 -28.85 -17.34
C SER A 405 -20.48 -29.78 -16.73
N PRO A 406 -19.60 -30.39 -17.55
CA PRO A 406 -18.50 -31.22 -17.06
C PRO A 406 -17.23 -30.42 -16.68
N TYR A 407 -17.31 -29.08 -16.67
CA TYR A 407 -16.16 -28.19 -16.44
C TYR A 407 -15.60 -28.34 -15.02
N LYS A 408 -14.28 -28.54 -14.93
CA LYS A 408 -13.60 -28.94 -13.68
C LYS A 408 -13.05 -27.80 -12.81
N GLN A 409 -13.27 -26.55 -13.20
CA GLN A 409 -12.77 -25.35 -12.48
C GLN A 409 -13.92 -24.41 -12.07
N PRO A 410 -14.84 -24.85 -11.19
CA PRO A 410 -16.00 -24.05 -10.75
C PRO A 410 -15.61 -22.71 -10.12
N GLU A 411 -14.43 -22.61 -9.50
CA GLU A 411 -13.87 -21.37 -8.96
C GLU A 411 -13.68 -20.29 -10.05
N ARG A 412 -13.21 -20.68 -11.25
CA ARG A 412 -13.05 -19.75 -12.36
C ARG A 412 -14.39 -19.29 -12.94
N VAL A 413 -15.43 -20.12 -12.83
CA VAL A 413 -16.79 -19.73 -13.19
C VAL A 413 -17.31 -18.67 -12.22
N GLN A 414 -17.05 -18.84 -10.92
CA GLN A 414 -17.40 -17.84 -9.90
C GLN A 414 -16.68 -16.51 -10.14
N GLU A 415 -15.39 -16.53 -10.45
CA GLU A 415 -14.62 -15.32 -10.82
C GLU A 415 -15.20 -14.63 -12.06
N ALA A 416 -15.58 -15.39 -13.09
CA ALA A 416 -16.15 -14.86 -14.33
C ALA A 416 -17.54 -14.22 -14.10
N LEU A 417 -18.37 -14.83 -13.25
CA LEU A 417 -19.69 -14.29 -12.89
C LEU A 417 -19.57 -13.05 -11.99
N ALA A 418 -18.59 -13.02 -11.07
CA ALA A 418 -18.28 -11.82 -10.29
C ALA A 418 -17.80 -10.67 -11.19
N ALA A 419 -16.94 -10.96 -12.18
CA ALA A 419 -16.54 -9.98 -13.16
C ALA A 419 -17.71 -9.47 -14.01
N LEU A 420 -18.66 -10.34 -14.38
CA LEU A 420 -19.89 -9.95 -15.08
C LEU A 420 -20.77 -9.03 -14.22
N GLU A 421 -20.92 -9.30 -12.92
CA GLU A 421 -21.66 -8.45 -11.98
C GLU A 421 -21.10 -7.03 -11.93
N GLU A 422 -19.79 -6.89 -11.75
CA GLU A 422 -19.14 -5.58 -11.72
C GLU A 422 -19.28 -4.83 -13.04
N VAL A 423 -19.11 -5.52 -14.17
CA VAL A 423 -19.26 -4.89 -15.49
C VAL A 423 -20.71 -4.53 -15.78
N ALA A 424 -21.67 -5.34 -15.32
CA ALA A 424 -23.10 -5.06 -15.45
C ALA A 424 -23.51 -3.84 -14.63
N SER A 425 -22.94 -3.67 -13.43
CA SER A 425 -23.12 -2.45 -12.63
C SER A 425 -22.63 -1.19 -13.37
N ILE A 426 -21.39 -1.21 -13.89
CA ILE A 426 -20.82 -0.09 -14.67
C ILE A 426 -21.66 0.18 -15.93
N TRP A 427 -22.09 -0.87 -16.63
CA TRP A 427 -22.92 -0.74 -17.82
C TRP A 427 -24.30 -0.12 -17.51
N GLY A 428 -24.96 -0.54 -16.44
CA GLY A 428 -26.26 0.00 -16.02
C GLY A 428 -26.22 1.48 -15.61
N GLU A 429 -25.11 1.93 -15.02
CA GLU A 429 -24.89 3.34 -14.68
C GLU A 429 -24.56 4.22 -15.89
N THR A 430 -23.92 3.64 -16.90
CA THR A 430 -23.42 4.37 -18.08
C THR A 430 -24.43 4.40 -19.22
N ILE A 431 -25.33 3.42 -19.31
CA ILE A 431 -26.35 3.38 -20.35
C ILE A 431 -27.37 4.52 -20.19
N GLY A 432 -27.42 5.39 -21.20
CA GLY A 432 -28.29 6.57 -21.25
C GLY A 432 -27.81 7.80 -20.48
N SER A 433 -26.69 7.73 -19.74
CA SER A 433 -26.20 8.85 -18.90
C SER A 433 -25.16 9.75 -19.59
N GLY A 434 -24.71 9.41 -20.80
CA GLY A 434 -23.73 10.19 -21.57
C GLY A 434 -22.30 10.17 -20.99
N LYS A 435 -22.06 9.44 -19.90
CA LYS A 435 -20.74 9.27 -19.27
C LYS A 435 -19.92 8.20 -19.99
N ALA A 436 -18.61 8.43 -20.12
CA ALA A 436 -17.69 7.46 -20.72
C ALA A 436 -17.44 6.28 -19.76
N GLY A 437 -18.02 5.11 -20.06
CA GLY A 437 -17.88 3.88 -19.26
C GLY A 437 -16.71 2.97 -19.65
N GLY A 438 -15.89 3.36 -20.63
CA GLY A 438 -14.91 2.47 -21.27
C GLY A 438 -15.58 1.42 -22.17
N SER A 439 -14.79 0.74 -23.03
CA SER A 439 -15.35 -0.36 -23.83
C SER A 439 -15.54 -1.62 -22.97
N LEU A 440 -16.64 -2.36 -23.15
CA LEU A 440 -16.90 -3.61 -22.42
C LEU A 440 -15.73 -4.61 -22.54
N ARG A 441 -15.08 -4.66 -23.70
CA ARG A 441 -13.85 -5.45 -23.92
C ARG A 441 -12.70 -5.05 -23.00
N GLN A 442 -12.49 -3.75 -22.77
CA GLN A 442 -11.45 -3.29 -21.84
C GLN A 442 -11.80 -3.62 -20.40
N LEU A 443 -13.07 -3.49 -20.01
CA LEU A 443 -13.53 -3.76 -18.64
C LEU A 443 -13.39 -5.23 -18.25
N PHE A 444 -13.72 -6.15 -19.17
CA PHE A 444 -13.51 -7.58 -18.97
C PHE A 444 -12.03 -7.97 -19.04
N LYS A 445 -11.26 -7.36 -19.95
CA LYS A 445 -9.81 -7.62 -20.06
C LYS A 445 -9.05 -7.17 -18.81
N ALA A 446 -9.44 -6.06 -18.19
CA ALA A 446 -8.88 -5.62 -16.90
C ALA A 446 -9.16 -6.61 -15.76
N ARG A 447 -10.21 -7.42 -15.88
CA ARG A 447 -10.60 -8.49 -14.94
C ARG A 447 -10.12 -9.88 -15.36
N GLY A 448 -9.29 -9.97 -16.41
CA GLY A 448 -8.69 -11.22 -16.85
C GLY A 448 -9.54 -12.08 -17.77
N PHE A 449 -10.61 -11.54 -18.35
CA PHE A 449 -11.51 -12.27 -19.25
C PHE A 449 -11.52 -11.69 -20.67
N ASP A 450 -11.43 -12.57 -21.66
CA ASP A 450 -11.62 -12.21 -23.07
C ASP A 450 -13.11 -12.22 -23.40
N TYR A 451 -13.63 -11.03 -23.72
CA TYR A 451 -15.04 -10.80 -24.01
C TYR A 451 -15.29 -10.60 -25.51
N ALA A 452 -16.38 -11.21 -25.99
CA ALA A 452 -16.88 -11.06 -27.35
C ALA A 452 -18.31 -10.49 -27.33
N ASP A 453 -18.50 -9.38 -28.05
CA ASP A 453 -19.82 -8.71 -28.18
C ASP A 453 -20.82 -9.49 -29.04
N ASP A 454 -20.33 -10.34 -29.95
CA ASP A 454 -21.16 -11.10 -30.88
C ASP A 454 -20.46 -12.42 -31.24
N VAL A 455 -21.21 -13.35 -31.81
CA VAL A 455 -20.69 -14.61 -32.37
C VAL A 455 -20.32 -14.42 -33.84
N SER A 456 -19.52 -15.35 -34.39
CA SER A 456 -19.08 -15.25 -35.79
C SER A 456 -20.27 -15.24 -36.77
N GLN A 457 -20.17 -14.51 -37.90
CA GLN A 457 -21.25 -14.46 -38.90
C GLN A 457 -21.65 -15.84 -39.42
N THR A 458 -20.68 -16.76 -39.52
CA THR A 458 -20.92 -18.14 -39.93
C THR A 458 -21.69 -18.94 -38.87
N SER A 459 -21.44 -18.71 -37.58
CA SER A 459 -22.21 -19.30 -36.48
C SER A 459 -23.62 -18.74 -36.41
N LYS A 460 -23.78 -17.42 -36.61
CA LYS A 460 -25.06 -16.71 -36.62
C LYS A 460 -25.99 -17.20 -37.74
N GLY A 461 -25.44 -17.48 -38.92
CA GLY A 461 -26.21 -17.99 -40.06
C GLY A 461 -26.63 -19.46 -39.98
N LYS A 462 -25.91 -20.30 -39.22
CA LYS A 462 -26.20 -21.74 -39.10
C LYS A 462 -26.94 -22.13 -37.83
N TRP A 463 -26.69 -21.42 -36.73
CA TRP A 463 -27.17 -21.76 -35.37
C TRP A 463 -27.75 -20.55 -34.64
N GLY A 464 -28.29 -19.57 -35.38
CA GLY A 464 -28.79 -18.30 -34.81
C GLY A 464 -29.83 -18.49 -33.70
N GLY A 465 -30.68 -19.53 -33.78
CA GLY A 465 -31.65 -19.86 -32.74
C GLY A 465 -31.05 -20.35 -31.42
N GLU A 466 -29.77 -20.73 -31.38
CA GLU A 466 -29.09 -21.09 -30.12
C GLU A 466 -28.60 -19.87 -29.32
N TYR A 467 -28.61 -18.69 -29.94
CA TYR A 467 -28.15 -17.42 -29.35
C TYR A 467 -29.32 -16.47 -29.06
N THR A 468 -30.54 -17.01 -28.94
CA THR A 468 -31.69 -16.28 -28.41
C THR A 468 -32.18 -16.87 -27.09
N ALA A 469 -32.72 -16.03 -26.23
CA ALA A 469 -33.39 -16.43 -25.00
C ALA A 469 -34.67 -15.62 -24.81
N THR A 470 -35.71 -16.22 -24.24
CA THR A 470 -36.97 -15.52 -23.94
C THR A 470 -36.97 -15.00 -22.51
N TYR A 471 -37.27 -13.71 -22.34
CA TYR A 471 -37.47 -13.07 -21.04
C TYR A 471 -38.72 -12.18 -21.09
N ASN A 472 -39.66 -12.34 -20.15
CA ASN A 472 -40.92 -11.60 -20.11
C ASN A 472 -41.71 -11.56 -21.44
N GLY A 473 -41.65 -12.66 -22.22
CA GLY A 473 -42.31 -12.76 -23.53
C GLY A 473 -41.59 -12.07 -24.69
N GLN A 474 -40.41 -11.48 -24.45
CA GLN A 474 -39.54 -10.89 -25.47
C GLN A 474 -38.36 -11.80 -25.78
N GLU A 475 -37.95 -11.82 -27.06
CA GLU A 475 -36.77 -12.54 -27.51
C GLU A 475 -35.52 -11.63 -27.39
N MET A 476 -34.49 -12.13 -26.72
CA MET A 476 -33.27 -11.40 -26.40
C MET A 476 -32.06 -12.05 -27.06
N ASP A 477 -31.16 -11.23 -27.59
CA ASP A 477 -29.87 -11.68 -28.15
C ASP A 477 -28.86 -11.97 -27.01
N ILE A 478 -28.43 -13.22 -26.92
CA ILE A 478 -27.43 -13.72 -25.95
C ILE A 478 -26.08 -14.00 -26.62
N SER A 479 -25.80 -13.39 -27.76
CA SER A 479 -24.50 -13.47 -28.44
C SER A 479 -23.32 -12.95 -27.60
N PRO A 480 -23.45 -11.94 -26.71
CA PRO A 480 -22.39 -11.54 -25.81
C PRO A 480 -21.92 -12.70 -24.91
N HIS A 481 -20.61 -12.95 -24.88
CA HIS A 481 -20.05 -14.05 -24.09
C HIS A 481 -18.60 -13.89 -23.67
N ILE A 482 -18.22 -14.70 -22.68
CA ILE A 482 -16.85 -15.00 -22.28
C ILE A 482 -16.63 -16.51 -22.39
N THR A 483 -15.44 -16.90 -22.84
CA THR A 483 -15.01 -18.30 -22.90
C THR A 483 -13.86 -18.55 -21.92
N LEU A 484 -14.03 -19.56 -21.08
CA LEU A 484 -13.04 -20.02 -20.11
C LEU A 484 -12.36 -21.28 -20.66
N GLY A 485 -11.05 -21.23 -20.83
CA GLY A 485 -10.26 -22.36 -21.32
C GLY A 485 -10.51 -22.70 -22.79
N ALA A 486 -10.15 -23.91 -23.20
CA ALA A 486 -10.21 -24.34 -24.60
C ALA A 486 -10.28 -25.87 -24.75
N LYS A 487 -10.59 -26.33 -25.96
CA LYS A 487 -10.57 -27.74 -26.42
C LYS A 487 -11.71 -28.60 -25.88
N GLN A 488 -11.53 -29.24 -24.72
CA GLN A 488 -12.44 -30.28 -24.23
C GLN A 488 -13.56 -29.68 -23.37
N PRO A 489 -14.77 -30.27 -23.34
CA PRO A 489 -15.88 -29.75 -22.54
C PRO A 489 -15.60 -29.64 -21.03
N ASP A 490 -14.66 -30.43 -20.50
CA ASP A 490 -14.26 -30.37 -19.09
C ASP A 490 -13.19 -29.31 -18.78
N THR A 491 -12.58 -28.73 -19.82
CA THR A 491 -11.59 -27.64 -19.75
C THR A 491 -12.03 -26.39 -20.52
N CYS A 492 -13.25 -26.37 -21.08
CA CYS A 492 -13.80 -25.28 -21.88
C CYS A 492 -15.26 -25.00 -21.50
N LEU A 493 -15.55 -23.77 -21.08
CA LEU A 493 -16.89 -23.31 -20.71
C LEU A 493 -17.16 -21.94 -21.33
N SER A 494 -18.41 -21.66 -21.71
CA SER A 494 -18.85 -20.33 -22.15
C SER A 494 -19.98 -19.81 -21.27
N ILE A 495 -19.95 -18.52 -20.98
CA ILE A 495 -21.03 -17.80 -20.29
C ILE A 495 -21.67 -16.84 -21.31
N HIS A 496 -22.95 -17.02 -21.61
CA HIS A 496 -23.71 -16.16 -22.51
C HIS A 496 -24.79 -15.39 -21.77
N TRP A 497 -24.97 -14.12 -22.12
CA TRP A 497 -25.96 -13.24 -21.52
C TRP A 497 -26.51 -12.21 -22.51
N ALA A 498 -27.66 -11.64 -22.16
CA ALA A 498 -28.24 -10.50 -22.85
C ALA A 498 -28.14 -9.24 -21.99
N TRP A 499 -27.90 -8.09 -22.61
CA TRP A 499 -27.92 -6.78 -21.96
C TRP A 499 -29.35 -6.20 -22.00
N HIS A 500 -30.06 -6.20 -20.87
CA HIS A 500 -31.45 -5.71 -20.81
C HIS A 500 -31.48 -4.23 -20.46
N LYS A 501 -31.72 -3.38 -21.46
CA LYS A 501 -31.55 -1.91 -21.35
C LYS A 501 -32.53 -1.24 -20.39
N ASP A 502 -33.78 -1.66 -20.37
CA ASP A 502 -34.82 -0.99 -19.56
C ASP A 502 -34.60 -1.24 -18.07
N GLU A 503 -34.35 -2.51 -17.71
CA GLU A 503 -34.06 -2.94 -16.34
C GLU A 503 -32.59 -2.74 -15.93
N LYS A 504 -31.70 -2.37 -16.86
CA LYS A 504 -30.27 -2.12 -16.62
C LYS A 504 -29.54 -3.29 -15.96
N VAL A 505 -29.85 -4.51 -16.40
CA VAL A 505 -29.25 -5.76 -15.89
C VAL A 505 -28.69 -6.62 -17.02
N ALA A 506 -27.75 -7.50 -16.69
CA ALA A 506 -27.34 -8.61 -17.55
C ALA A 506 -28.21 -9.85 -17.25
N LEU A 507 -28.80 -10.46 -18.28
CA LEU A 507 -29.58 -11.69 -18.18
C LEU A 507 -28.73 -12.87 -18.64
N VAL A 508 -28.16 -13.61 -17.71
CA VAL A 508 -27.37 -14.81 -17.99
C VAL A 508 -28.30 -15.92 -18.43
N ALA A 509 -28.09 -16.43 -19.64
CA ALA A 509 -28.94 -17.44 -20.26
C ALA A 509 -28.25 -18.81 -20.38
N HIS A 510 -26.92 -18.86 -20.32
CA HIS A 510 -26.15 -20.10 -20.44
C HIS A 510 -24.82 -19.99 -19.68
N VAL A 511 -24.51 -21.00 -18.88
CA VAL A 511 -23.25 -21.17 -18.14
C VAL A 511 -22.86 -22.64 -18.24
N GLY A 512 -22.08 -23.00 -19.24
CA GLY A 512 -21.80 -24.42 -19.47
C GLY A 512 -21.01 -24.67 -20.74
N ARG A 513 -21.14 -25.87 -21.30
CA ARG A 513 -20.40 -26.28 -22.50
C ARG A 513 -20.43 -25.18 -23.56
N HIS A 514 -19.28 -24.97 -24.19
CA HIS A 514 -19.17 -24.03 -25.30
C HIS A 514 -20.23 -24.34 -26.36
N LYS A 515 -21.06 -23.35 -26.73
CA LYS A 515 -22.07 -23.51 -27.79
C LYS A 515 -21.41 -23.79 -29.14
N THR A 516 -22.10 -24.50 -30.03
CA THR A 516 -21.56 -24.96 -31.31
C THR A 516 -21.09 -23.78 -32.16
N ASN A 517 -19.79 -23.72 -32.47
CA ASN A 517 -19.22 -22.70 -33.35
C ASN A 517 -18.51 -23.34 -34.56
N THR A 518 -17.92 -22.53 -35.44
CA THR A 518 -17.24 -23.04 -36.65
C THR A 518 -15.94 -23.80 -36.40
N LYS A 519 -15.49 -23.94 -35.14
CA LYS A 519 -14.22 -24.54 -34.72
C LYS A 519 -14.40 -25.79 -33.84
N THR A 520 -15.63 -26.17 -33.53
CA THR A 520 -16.05 -27.39 -32.82
C THR A 520 -17.10 -28.09 -33.65
#